data_AF-A0A4Y9ENT5-F1
#
_entry.id   AF-A0A4Y9ENT5-F1
#
_cell.length_a   1.000
_cell.length_b   1.000
_cell.length_c   1.000
_cell.angle_alpha   90.00
_cell.angle_beta   90.00
_cell.angle_gamma   90.00
#
_symmetry.space_group_name_H-M   'P 1'
#
loop_
_entity.id
_entity.type
_entity.pdbx_description
1 polymer ?
#
loop_
_entity_poly.entity_id
_entity_poly.type
_entity_poly.pdbx_seq_one_letter_code
_entity_poly.pdbx_strand_id
1 'polypeptide(L)'
;MNSSANASETQLQHPRTALKWGVITAAALLLPAATLALRPTAASDAALIAKARGVAANTVGDVAIDDAQSFRVLRGKQFKGLLVSGSGQVARDGASPVHGCFVVGVNADGRVKVIQTIGTDNWEAETCRGVKAVSLLKSDADGTQRLVLIYDAASPNAATVEPVVLRWTGRLDRAEVDITASDKASQAGAETVADVRKALGL
;
A
#
# COMPACT_ATOMS: atom_id res chain seq x y z
N MET A 1 79.70 15.84 -63.63
CA MET A 1 78.69 16.57 -62.83
C MET A 1 78.12 15.60 -61.81
N ASN A 2 78.39 15.86 -60.52
CA ASN A 2 77.79 15.45 -59.22
C ASN A 2 76.84 14.25 -59.20
N SER A 3 76.74 13.37 -58.20
CA SER A 3 77.34 13.13 -56.87
C SER A 3 76.75 11.79 -56.35
N SER A 4 77.47 11.11 -55.44
CA SER A 4 77.04 10.48 -54.16
C SER A 4 75.65 9.81 -54.02
N ALA A 5 75.34 8.79 -53.21
CA ALA A 5 76.01 7.84 -52.32
C ALA A 5 74.90 6.92 -51.72
N ASN A 6 75.30 5.81 -51.09
CA ASN A 6 74.57 4.85 -50.23
C ASN A 6 73.29 5.32 -49.48
N ALA A 7 72.38 4.37 -49.18
CA ALA A 7 71.98 4.04 -47.79
C ALA A 7 71.01 2.84 -47.69
N SER A 8 71.11 2.18 -46.53
CA SER A 8 70.61 0.87 -46.13
C SER A 8 69.16 0.83 -45.63
N GLU A 9 68.70 -0.40 -45.39
CA GLU A 9 67.51 -0.84 -44.67
C GLU A 9 67.16 -0.03 -43.41
N THR A 10 65.86 0.13 -43.14
CA THR A 10 65.35 0.15 -41.76
C THR A 10 63.92 -0.39 -41.71
N GLN A 11 63.74 -1.52 -41.00
CA GLN A 11 62.44 -2.07 -40.62
C GLN A 11 61.75 -1.16 -39.60
N LEU A 12 60.48 -0.82 -39.85
CA LEU A 12 59.63 -0.11 -38.90
C LEU A 12 58.94 -1.09 -37.95
N GLN A 13 59.38 -1.08 -36.69
CA GLN A 13 58.74 -1.71 -35.55
C GLN A 13 57.36 -1.07 -35.28
N HIS A 14 56.32 -1.90 -35.17
CA HIS A 14 55.03 -1.50 -34.61
C HIS A 14 54.99 -1.78 -33.10
N PRO A 15 54.74 -0.79 -32.24
CA PRO A 15 54.51 -1.04 -30.82
C PRO A 15 53.10 -1.59 -30.59
N ARG A 16 53.02 -2.80 -30.02
CA ARG A 16 51.78 -3.37 -29.48
C ARG A 16 51.43 -2.66 -28.18
N THR A 17 50.47 -1.74 -28.21
CA THR A 17 49.81 -1.21 -27.00
C THR A 17 48.90 -2.28 -26.40
N ALA A 18 49.33 -2.86 -25.26
CA ALA A 18 48.51 -3.74 -24.45
C ALA A 18 47.37 -2.94 -23.79
N LEU A 19 46.14 -3.15 -24.26
CA LEU A 19 44.92 -2.67 -23.60
C LEU A 19 44.74 -3.47 -22.30
N LYS A 20 45.05 -2.86 -21.15
CA LYS A 20 44.68 -3.41 -19.85
C LYS A 20 43.17 -3.25 -19.68
N TRP A 21 42.42 -4.34 -19.84
CA TRP A 21 41.01 -4.41 -19.45
C TRP A 21 40.92 -4.30 -17.94
N GLY A 22 40.65 -3.09 -17.45
CA GLY A 22 40.26 -2.87 -16.06
C GLY A 22 38.89 -3.49 -15.84
N VAL A 23 38.83 -4.56 -15.05
CA VAL A 23 37.58 -5.13 -14.56
C VAL A 23 36.96 -4.09 -13.61
N ILE A 24 35.96 -3.35 -14.10
CA ILE A 24 35.11 -2.53 -13.23
C ILE A 24 34.20 -3.52 -12.50
N THR A 25 34.58 -3.90 -11.27
CA THR A 25 33.67 -4.54 -10.33
C THR A 25 32.59 -3.52 -9.98
N ALA A 26 31.45 -3.61 -10.66
CA ALA A 26 30.25 -2.90 -10.28
C ALA A 26 29.79 -3.44 -8.91
N ALA A 27 30.24 -2.79 -7.83
CA ALA A 27 29.65 -2.97 -6.52
C ALA A 27 28.22 -2.43 -6.60
N ALA A 28 27.27 -3.32 -6.85
CA ALA A 28 25.85 -3.01 -6.77
C ALA A 28 25.55 -2.59 -5.33
N LEU A 29 25.44 -1.29 -5.10
CA LEU A 29 24.92 -0.72 -3.86
C LEU A 29 23.49 -1.24 -3.68
N LEU A 30 23.33 -2.27 -2.85
CA LEU A 30 22.05 -2.73 -2.34
C LEU A 30 21.47 -1.62 -1.45
N LEU A 31 20.84 -0.63 -2.08
CA LEU A 31 20.03 0.35 -1.36
C LEU A 31 18.89 -0.42 -0.68
N PRO A 32 18.72 -0.30 0.64
CA PRO A 32 17.60 -0.93 1.33
C PRO A 32 16.30 -0.42 0.68
N ALA A 33 15.43 -1.35 0.30
CA ALA A 33 14.12 -0.99 -0.23
C ALA A 33 13.42 -0.09 0.78
N ALA A 34 13.10 1.14 0.36
CA ALA A 34 12.48 2.12 1.25
C ALA A 34 11.16 1.54 1.80
N THR A 35 11.06 1.46 3.13
CA THR A 35 9.90 0.89 3.83
C THR A 35 8.67 1.78 3.62
N LEU A 36 7.51 1.15 3.59
CA LEU A 36 6.24 1.86 3.58
C LEU A 36 5.94 2.43 4.97
N ALA A 37 5.34 3.62 5.01
CA ALA A 37 4.94 4.27 6.25
C ALA A 37 3.57 4.94 6.10
N LEU A 38 2.82 4.99 7.19
CA LEU A 38 1.63 5.82 7.32
C LEU A 38 1.99 7.12 8.04
N ARG A 39 1.42 8.23 7.58
CA ARG A 39 1.43 9.50 8.29
C ARG A 39 0.03 10.09 8.32
N PRO A 40 -0.35 10.87 9.34
CA PRO A 40 -1.60 11.60 9.32
C PRO A 40 -1.75 12.43 8.03
N THR A 41 -2.98 12.57 7.56
CA THR A 41 -3.31 13.51 6.49
C THR A 41 -2.99 14.94 6.89
N ALA A 42 -2.72 15.78 5.90
CA ALA A 42 -2.46 17.20 6.07
C ALA A 42 -3.45 18.04 5.25
N ALA A 43 -3.53 19.34 5.52
CA ALA A 43 -4.42 20.25 4.77
C ALA A 43 -4.19 20.21 3.25
N SER A 44 -2.96 19.91 2.79
CA SER A 44 -2.63 19.74 1.37
C SER A 44 -3.36 18.57 0.70
N ASP A 45 -3.89 17.63 1.48
CA ASP A 45 -4.53 16.42 0.99
C ASP A 45 -6.04 16.61 0.75
N ALA A 46 -6.60 17.78 1.11
CA ALA A 46 -8.04 18.06 1.09
C ALA A 46 -8.72 17.77 -0.26
N ALA A 47 -8.05 18.07 -1.39
CA ALA A 47 -8.60 17.81 -2.72
C ALA A 47 -8.72 16.30 -3.01
N LEU A 48 -7.76 15.49 -2.57
CA LEU A 48 -7.80 14.03 -2.73
C LEU A 48 -8.82 13.40 -1.77
N ILE A 49 -8.98 13.93 -0.56
CA ILE A 49 -10.01 13.50 0.39
C ILE A 49 -11.42 13.83 -0.14
N ALA A 50 -11.61 15.03 -0.70
CA ALA A 50 -12.87 15.41 -1.35
C ALA A 50 -13.19 14.48 -2.53
N LYS A 51 -12.18 14.13 -3.33
CA LYS A 51 -12.33 13.14 -4.40
C LYS A 51 -12.70 11.76 -3.86
N ALA A 52 -12.04 11.29 -2.79
CA ALA A 52 -12.35 10.02 -2.14
C ALA A 52 -13.81 9.97 -1.69
N ARG A 53 -14.28 11.02 -0.99
CA ARG A 53 -15.67 11.18 -0.57
C ARG A 53 -16.65 11.13 -1.76
N GLY A 54 -16.37 11.88 -2.82
CA GLY A 54 -17.22 11.92 -4.01
C GLY A 54 -17.33 10.57 -4.72
N VAL A 55 -16.24 9.80 -4.79
CA VAL A 55 -16.28 8.45 -5.37
C VAL A 55 -17.02 7.47 -4.44
N ALA A 56 -16.78 7.54 -3.13
CA ALA A 56 -17.48 6.71 -2.13
C ALA A 56 -19.00 6.92 -2.16
N ALA A 57 -19.46 8.16 -2.40
CA ALA A 57 -20.87 8.51 -2.49
C ALA A 57 -21.62 7.82 -3.64
N ASN A 58 -20.92 7.21 -4.61
CA ASN A 58 -21.54 6.40 -5.66
C ASN A 58 -21.90 4.97 -5.19
N THR A 59 -21.37 4.55 -4.04
CA THR A 59 -21.51 3.18 -3.52
C THR A 59 -22.06 3.12 -2.09
N VAL A 60 -21.90 4.20 -1.32
CA VAL A 60 -22.29 4.31 0.09
C VAL A 60 -23.05 5.62 0.26
N GLY A 61 -24.22 5.58 0.90
CA GLY A 61 -25.00 6.77 1.25
C GLY A 61 -24.44 7.49 2.48
N ASP A 62 -24.80 8.76 2.68
CA ASP A 62 -24.45 9.54 3.89
C ASP A 62 -22.97 9.45 4.31
N VAL A 63 -22.08 9.63 3.34
CA VAL A 63 -20.64 9.43 3.52
C VAL A 63 -20.05 10.37 4.58
N ALA A 64 -19.53 9.77 5.64
CA ALA A 64 -18.68 10.40 6.64
C ALA A 64 -17.24 9.91 6.47
N ILE A 65 -16.28 10.84 6.45
CA ILE A 65 -14.85 10.52 6.43
C ILE A 65 -14.31 10.62 7.85
N ASP A 66 -13.52 9.63 8.24
CA ASP A 66 -12.76 9.65 9.49
C ASP A 66 -11.35 10.16 9.20
N ASP A 67 -11.15 11.46 9.39
CA ASP A 67 -9.86 12.11 9.17
C ASP A 67 -8.78 11.62 10.15
N ALA A 68 -9.18 11.21 11.37
CA ALA A 68 -8.25 10.72 12.38
C ALA A 68 -7.68 9.34 12.03
N GLN A 69 -8.46 8.55 11.27
CA GLN A 69 -8.07 7.23 10.76
C GLN A 69 -7.79 7.24 9.26
N SER A 70 -7.44 8.41 8.72
CA SER A 70 -7.00 8.58 7.34
C SER A 70 -5.53 8.93 7.28
N PHE A 71 -4.80 8.33 6.33
CA PHE A 71 -3.36 8.37 6.31
C PHE A 71 -2.78 8.61 4.91
N ARG A 72 -1.72 9.40 4.86
CA ARG A 72 -0.77 9.44 3.76
C ARG A 72 0.04 8.15 3.77
N VAL A 73 0.10 7.49 2.62
CA VAL A 73 0.94 6.33 2.39
C VAL A 73 2.22 6.79 1.72
N LEU A 74 3.35 6.56 2.38
CA LEU A 74 4.67 6.97 1.92
C LEU A 74 5.57 5.77 1.69
N ARG A 75 6.47 5.88 0.70
CA ARG A 75 7.63 4.98 0.56
C ARG A 75 8.90 5.81 0.71
N GLY A 76 9.56 5.71 1.85
CA GLY A 76 10.57 6.69 2.24
C GLY A 76 9.98 8.10 2.29
N LYS A 77 10.51 9.04 1.50
CA LYS A 77 9.97 10.41 1.37
C LYS A 77 8.92 10.56 0.27
N GLN A 78 8.71 9.53 -0.56
CA GLN A 78 7.83 9.62 -1.71
C GLN A 78 6.37 9.38 -1.31
N PHE A 79 5.51 10.34 -1.64
CA PHE A 79 4.06 10.19 -1.52
C PHE A 79 3.54 9.17 -2.53
N LYS A 80 2.85 8.13 -2.05
CA LYS A 80 2.23 7.09 -2.88
C LYS A 80 0.73 7.26 -3.00
N GLY A 81 0.10 7.93 -2.05
CA GLY A 81 -1.33 8.19 -2.06
C GLY A 81 -1.91 8.35 -0.66
N LEU A 82 -3.23 8.26 -0.56
CA LEU A 82 -3.99 8.27 0.69
C LEU A 82 -4.71 6.93 0.88
N LEU A 83 -4.81 6.53 2.13
CA LEU A 83 -5.79 5.58 2.61
C LEU A 83 -6.79 6.36 3.45
N VAL A 84 -8.02 6.48 2.97
CA VAL A 84 -9.06 7.32 3.59
C VAL A 84 -10.13 6.40 4.17
N SER A 85 -10.29 6.43 5.49
CA SER A 85 -11.32 5.63 6.16
C SER A 85 -12.62 6.41 6.25
N GLY A 86 -13.75 5.71 6.23
CA GLY A 86 -15.05 6.34 6.40
C GLY A 86 -16.17 5.35 6.69
N SER A 87 -17.35 5.90 6.90
CA SER A 87 -18.58 5.16 7.16
C SER A 87 -19.77 5.81 6.45
N GLY A 88 -20.87 5.07 6.37
CA GLY A 88 -22.10 5.54 5.75
C GLY A 88 -23.14 4.43 5.63
N GLN A 89 -24.22 4.69 4.90
CA GLN A 89 -25.28 3.72 4.67
C GLN A 89 -24.92 2.80 3.51
N VAL A 90 -24.88 1.50 3.79
CA VAL A 90 -24.59 0.47 2.79
C VAL A 90 -25.86 -0.32 2.49
N ALA A 91 -26.22 -0.38 1.22
CA ALA A 91 -27.35 -1.17 0.76
C ALA A 91 -27.07 -2.67 0.93
N ARG A 92 -28.10 -3.42 1.33
CA ARG A 92 -28.06 -4.89 1.43
C ARG A 92 -29.19 -5.46 0.56
N ASP A 93 -28.86 -6.48 -0.24
CA ASP A 93 -29.86 -7.11 -1.09
C ASP A 93 -30.97 -7.74 -0.24
N GLY A 94 -32.21 -7.32 -0.49
CA GLY A 94 -33.40 -7.82 0.22
C GLY A 94 -33.52 -7.38 1.69
N ALA A 95 -32.72 -6.42 2.15
CA ALA A 95 -32.75 -5.92 3.53
C ALA A 95 -32.62 -4.39 3.60
N SER A 96 -32.98 -3.81 4.75
CA SER A 96 -32.76 -2.39 5.01
C SER A 96 -31.26 -2.05 4.99
N PRO A 97 -30.86 -0.84 4.55
CA PRO A 97 -29.49 -0.39 4.65
C PRO A 97 -28.98 -0.44 6.09
N VAL A 98 -27.69 -0.73 6.23
CA VAL A 98 -26.99 -0.75 7.53
C VAL A 98 -25.91 0.32 7.54
N HIS A 99 -25.53 0.77 8.74
CA HIS A 99 -24.37 1.63 8.87
C HIS A 99 -23.09 0.79 8.69
N GLY A 100 -22.42 0.97 7.56
CA GLY A 100 -21.21 0.24 7.19
C GLY A 100 -19.97 1.12 7.23
N CYS A 101 -18.82 0.46 7.18
CA CYS A 101 -17.52 1.11 7.03
C CYS A 101 -16.90 0.76 5.68
N PHE A 102 -16.02 1.64 5.23
CA PHE A 102 -15.25 1.46 4.01
C PHE A 102 -13.88 2.13 4.13
N VAL A 103 -13.00 1.74 3.22
CA VAL A 103 -11.70 2.37 3.00
C VAL A 103 -11.61 2.78 1.55
N VAL A 104 -11.03 3.95 1.29
CA VAL A 104 -10.74 4.44 -0.05
C VAL A 104 -9.24 4.50 -0.25
N GLY A 105 -8.74 3.70 -1.20
CA GLY A 105 -7.39 3.80 -1.71
C GLY A 105 -7.31 4.86 -2.80
N VAL A 106 -6.59 5.95 -2.55
CA VAL A 106 -6.35 7.03 -3.52
C VAL A 106 -4.88 7.05 -3.89
N ASN A 107 -4.53 6.78 -5.14
CA ASN A 107 -3.15 6.93 -5.59
C ASN A 107 -2.73 8.40 -5.68
N ALA A 108 -1.42 8.65 -5.66
CA ALA A 108 -0.86 9.99 -5.89
C ALA A 108 -1.23 10.60 -7.27
N ASP A 109 -1.53 9.76 -8.27
CA ASP A 109 -2.06 10.18 -9.58
C ASP A 109 -3.57 10.41 -9.60
N GLY A 110 -4.24 10.26 -8.46
CA GLY A 110 -5.66 10.50 -8.29
C GLY A 110 -6.57 9.34 -8.69
N ARG A 111 -6.07 8.16 -9.07
CA ARG A 111 -6.93 6.97 -9.20
C ARG A 111 -7.49 6.56 -7.84
N VAL A 112 -8.75 6.13 -7.82
CA VAL A 112 -9.50 5.87 -6.59
C VAL A 112 -10.15 4.50 -6.65
N LYS A 113 -10.10 3.77 -5.53
CA LYS A 113 -10.87 2.55 -5.30
C LYS A 113 -11.55 2.62 -3.94
N VAL A 114 -12.85 2.36 -3.91
CA VAL A 114 -13.62 2.17 -2.67
C VAL A 114 -13.63 0.68 -2.35
N ILE A 115 -13.38 0.35 -1.10
CA ILE A 115 -13.34 -1.00 -0.55
C ILE A 115 -14.31 -0.99 0.62
N GLN A 116 -15.49 -1.58 0.44
CA GLN A 116 -16.43 -1.78 1.53
C GLN A 116 -15.88 -2.86 2.46
N THR A 117 -16.04 -2.67 3.76
CA THR A 117 -15.55 -3.59 4.80
C THR A 117 -16.73 -4.07 5.63
N ILE A 118 -16.96 -3.50 6.81
CA ILE A 118 -18.07 -3.91 7.68
C ILE A 118 -19.40 -3.40 7.13
N GLY A 119 -20.45 -4.22 7.20
CA GLY A 119 -21.80 -3.90 6.70
C GLY A 119 -22.07 -4.37 5.27
N THR A 120 -21.10 -5.02 4.61
CA THR A 120 -21.29 -5.81 3.38
C THR A 120 -20.99 -7.28 3.61
N ASP A 121 -21.37 -8.14 2.66
CA ASP A 121 -20.98 -9.56 2.67
C ASP A 121 -21.33 -10.32 3.97
N ASN A 122 -20.56 -11.36 4.27
CA ASN A 122 -20.80 -12.31 5.37
C ASN A 122 -19.93 -12.04 6.60
N TRP A 123 -19.54 -10.79 6.86
CA TRP A 123 -18.84 -10.47 8.12
C TRP A 123 -19.73 -10.81 9.32
N GLU A 124 -19.12 -11.28 10.41
CA GLU A 124 -19.87 -11.59 11.65
C GLU A 124 -20.58 -10.35 12.22
N ALA A 125 -20.04 -9.16 11.96
CA ALA A 125 -20.63 -7.89 12.32
C ALA A 125 -21.48 -7.28 11.20
N GLU A 126 -22.74 -6.99 11.52
CA GLU A 126 -23.70 -6.41 10.56
C GLU A 126 -23.59 -4.89 10.43
N THR A 127 -23.03 -4.20 11.42
CA THR A 127 -22.97 -2.74 11.48
C THR A 127 -21.62 -2.28 12.02
N CYS A 128 -21.05 -1.26 11.39
CA CYS A 128 -19.84 -0.60 11.85
C CYS A 128 -20.18 0.52 12.85
N ARG A 129 -19.35 0.72 13.87
CA ARG A 129 -19.40 1.87 14.79
C ARG A 129 -18.23 2.83 14.61
N GLY A 130 -17.13 2.35 14.04
CA GLY A 130 -15.98 3.18 13.67
C GLY A 130 -14.68 2.39 13.58
N VAL A 131 -13.62 3.07 13.16
CA VAL A 131 -12.26 2.50 13.09
C VAL A 131 -11.52 2.78 14.40
N LYS A 132 -11.15 1.74 15.14
CA LYS A 132 -10.36 1.84 16.38
C LYS A 132 -8.89 2.04 16.09
N ALA A 133 -8.35 1.33 15.12
CA ALA A 133 -6.93 1.37 14.80
C ALA A 133 -6.64 1.00 13.35
N VAL A 134 -5.58 1.57 12.82
CA VAL A 134 -5.02 1.25 11.49
C VAL A 134 -3.52 1.04 11.63
N SER A 135 -2.98 -0.01 11.02
CA SER A 135 -1.53 -0.27 11.05
C SER A 135 -1.03 -1.04 9.84
N LEU A 136 0.18 -0.71 9.38
CA LEU A 136 0.88 -1.54 8.41
C LEU A 136 1.35 -2.84 9.05
N LEU A 137 1.08 -3.94 8.39
CA LEU A 137 1.65 -5.24 8.74
C LEU A 137 2.97 -5.45 7.99
N LYS A 138 3.70 -6.49 8.38
CA LYS A 138 4.90 -6.90 7.64
C LYS A 138 4.50 -7.24 6.19
N SER A 139 5.25 -6.70 5.23
CA SER A 139 5.06 -7.03 3.82
C SER A 139 5.49 -8.46 3.54
N ASP A 140 4.82 -9.09 2.58
CA ASP A 140 5.18 -10.42 2.10
C ASP A 140 6.48 -10.35 1.28
N ALA A 141 7.13 -11.51 1.09
CA ALA A 141 8.41 -11.61 0.40
C ALA A 141 8.32 -11.18 -1.08
N ASP A 142 7.14 -11.28 -1.68
CA ASP A 142 6.84 -10.84 -3.05
C ASP A 142 6.61 -9.32 -3.16
N GLY A 143 6.71 -8.58 -2.05
CA GLY A 143 6.48 -7.14 -1.98
C GLY A 143 5.02 -6.74 -1.82
N THR A 144 4.09 -7.70 -1.65
CA THR A 144 2.70 -7.42 -1.28
C THR A 144 2.66 -6.71 0.06
N GLN A 145 2.00 -5.55 0.08
CA GLN A 145 1.82 -4.77 1.29
C GLN A 145 0.54 -5.23 1.99
N ARG A 146 0.54 -5.22 3.31
CA ARG A 146 -0.64 -5.51 4.14
C ARG A 146 -0.87 -4.41 5.15
N LEU A 147 -2.13 -4.15 5.42
CA LEU A 147 -2.58 -3.20 6.43
C LEU A 147 -3.77 -3.80 7.16
N VAL A 148 -3.81 -3.63 8.47
CA VAL A 148 -4.97 -4.01 9.28
C VAL A 148 -5.76 -2.77 9.65
N LEU A 149 -7.08 -2.90 9.60
CA LEU A 149 -8.03 -2.03 10.26
C LEU A 149 -8.72 -2.84 11.36
N ILE A 150 -8.83 -2.25 12.54
CA ILE A 150 -9.59 -2.80 13.67
C ILE A 150 -10.84 -1.96 13.81
N TYR A 151 -12.02 -2.56 13.66
CA TYR A 151 -13.30 -1.87 13.78
C TYR A 151 -13.93 -2.12 15.14
N ASP A 152 -14.60 -1.09 15.67
CA ASP A 152 -15.70 -1.30 16.60
C ASP A 152 -16.94 -1.60 15.75
N ALA A 153 -17.61 -2.71 16.02
CA ALA A 153 -18.71 -3.19 15.20
C ALA A 153 -19.79 -3.83 16.07
N ALA A 154 -20.94 -4.12 15.47
CA ALA A 154 -22.05 -4.71 16.18
C ALA A 154 -22.92 -5.57 15.28
N SER A 155 -23.51 -6.57 15.91
CA SER A 155 -24.66 -7.33 15.41
C SER A 155 -25.84 -7.07 16.35
N PRO A 156 -27.08 -7.43 15.97
CA PRO A 156 -28.28 -6.99 16.70
C PRO A 156 -28.26 -7.24 18.22
N ASN A 157 -27.52 -8.26 18.67
CA ASN A 157 -27.46 -8.67 20.07
C ASN A 157 -26.08 -8.50 20.74
N ALA A 158 -25.06 -8.02 20.04
CA ALA A 158 -23.70 -7.96 20.58
C ALA A 158 -22.85 -6.84 19.95
N ALA A 159 -22.00 -6.23 20.77
CA ALA A 159 -20.85 -5.47 20.28
C ALA A 159 -19.69 -6.44 20.03
N THR A 160 -18.92 -6.21 18.97
CA THR A 160 -17.76 -7.02 18.61
C THR A 160 -16.64 -6.12 18.06
N VAL A 161 -15.44 -6.66 18.00
CA VAL A 161 -14.29 -6.02 17.38
C VAL A 161 -13.87 -6.86 16.19
N GLU A 162 -13.89 -6.27 14.99
CA GLU A 162 -13.57 -7.00 13.77
C GLU A 162 -12.24 -6.52 13.17
N PRO A 163 -11.25 -7.42 13.01
CA PRO A 163 -10.05 -7.14 12.24
C PRO A 163 -10.30 -7.37 10.75
N VAL A 164 -10.03 -6.37 9.92
CA VAL A 164 -10.01 -6.50 8.46
C VAL A 164 -8.62 -6.20 7.95
N VAL A 165 -8.05 -7.16 7.22
CA VAL A 165 -6.75 -7.02 6.57
C VAL A 165 -6.95 -6.64 5.11
N LEU A 166 -6.33 -5.55 4.69
CA LEU A 166 -6.19 -5.18 3.29
C LEU A 166 -4.83 -5.63 2.77
N ARG A 167 -4.80 -6.02 1.50
CA ARG A 167 -3.55 -6.31 0.77
C ARG A 167 -3.52 -5.60 -0.58
N TRP A 168 -2.31 -5.25 -1.04
CA TRP A 168 -2.12 -4.71 -2.38
C TRP A 168 -0.68 -4.86 -2.85
N THR A 169 -0.52 -4.92 -4.17
CA THR A 169 0.80 -4.90 -4.83
C THR A 169 0.90 -3.69 -5.75
N GLY A 170 1.96 -2.91 -5.56
CA GLY A 170 2.21 -1.70 -6.33
C GLY A 170 1.36 -0.50 -5.89
N ARG A 171 0.11 -0.42 -6.39
CA ARG A 171 -0.74 0.77 -6.25
C ARG A 171 -1.89 0.56 -5.24
N LEU A 172 -2.33 1.63 -4.59
CA LEU A 172 -3.40 1.61 -3.59
C LEU A 172 -4.79 1.41 -4.22
N ASP A 173 -5.00 1.88 -5.44
CA ASP A 173 -6.26 1.64 -6.19
C ASP A 173 -6.50 0.15 -6.53
N ARG A 174 -5.54 -0.73 -6.20
CA ARG A 174 -5.63 -2.19 -6.35
C ARG A 174 -5.75 -2.91 -5.01
N ALA A 175 -5.93 -2.17 -3.92
CA ALA A 175 -6.16 -2.79 -2.63
C ALA A 175 -7.49 -3.53 -2.60
N GLU A 176 -7.46 -4.65 -1.91
CA GLU A 176 -8.57 -5.56 -1.71
C GLU A 176 -8.48 -6.15 -0.31
N VAL A 177 -9.59 -6.72 0.15
CA VAL A 177 -9.62 -7.43 1.42
C VAL A 177 -8.88 -8.75 1.27
N ASP A 178 -7.92 -9.00 2.16
CA ASP A 178 -7.31 -10.31 2.38
C ASP A 178 -8.24 -11.12 3.30
N ILE A 179 -9.25 -11.76 2.71
CA ILE A 179 -10.28 -12.51 3.45
C ILE A 179 -9.63 -13.59 4.32
N THR A 180 -8.69 -14.35 3.77
CA THR A 180 -7.97 -15.39 4.51
C THR A 180 -7.28 -14.85 5.76
N ALA A 181 -6.58 -13.71 5.66
CA ALA A 181 -5.93 -13.09 6.82
C ALA A 181 -6.94 -12.47 7.80
N SER A 182 -8.02 -11.89 7.29
CA SER A 182 -9.09 -11.29 8.11
C SER A 182 -9.81 -12.37 8.92
N ASP A 183 -10.24 -13.46 8.28
CA ASP A 183 -10.88 -14.61 8.93
C ASP A 183 -9.98 -15.24 9.97
N LYS A 184 -8.70 -15.45 9.64
CA LYS A 184 -7.73 -16.01 10.59
C LYS A 184 -7.57 -15.13 11.83
N ALA A 185 -7.57 -13.82 11.66
CA ALA A 185 -7.48 -12.88 12.77
C ALA A 185 -8.78 -12.85 13.60
N SER A 186 -9.94 -12.80 12.94
CA SER A 186 -11.26 -12.79 13.60
C SER A 186 -11.49 -14.10 14.38
N GLN A 187 -11.24 -15.27 13.78
CA GLN A 187 -11.35 -16.58 14.45
C GLN A 187 -10.36 -16.75 15.63
N ALA A 188 -9.26 -16.01 15.63
CA ALA A 188 -8.32 -15.98 16.76
C ALA A 188 -8.76 -15.03 17.88
N GLY A 189 -9.89 -14.32 17.73
CA GLY A 189 -10.38 -13.31 18.67
C GLY A 189 -9.51 -12.06 18.72
N ALA A 190 -8.89 -11.67 17.59
CA ALA A 190 -7.95 -10.56 17.59
C ALA A 190 -8.65 -9.19 17.69
N GLU A 191 -8.50 -8.52 18.84
CA GLU A 191 -9.11 -7.21 19.09
C GLU A 191 -8.13 -6.04 18.92
N THR A 192 -6.83 -6.32 18.81
CA THR A 192 -5.78 -5.30 18.67
C THR A 192 -4.83 -5.61 17.52
N VAL A 193 -4.07 -4.61 17.07
CA VAL A 193 -3.01 -4.80 16.06
C VAL A 193 -1.97 -5.84 16.51
N ALA A 194 -1.67 -5.91 17.82
CA ALA A 194 -0.73 -6.89 18.35
C ALA A 194 -1.29 -8.32 18.24
N ASP A 195 -2.58 -8.50 18.53
CA ASP A 195 -3.26 -9.79 18.40
C ASP A 195 -3.31 -10.24 16.95
N VAL A 196 -3.57 -9.32 16.01
CA VAL A 196 -3.54 -9.64 14.58
C VAL A 196 -2.15 -10.07 14.15
N ARG A 197 -1.08 -9.39 14.57
CA ARG A 197 0.30 -9.83 14.29
C ARG A 197 0.55 -11.24 14.81
N LYS A 198 0.15 -11.51 16.06
CA LYS A 198 0.27 -12.84 16.66
C LYS A 198 -0.51 -13.91 15.89
N ALA A 199 -1.77 -13.64 15.54
CA ALA A 199 -2.62 -14.56 14.77
C ALA A 199 -2.03 -14.88 13.39
N LEU A 200 -1.40 -13.89 12.76
CA LEU A 200 -0.78 -14.03 11.44
C LEU A 200 0.68 -14.54 11.49
N GLY A 201 1.29 -14.66 12.68
CA GLY A 201 2.67 -15.10 12.84
C GLY A 201 3.71 -14.07 12.40
N LEU A 202 3.44 -12.78 12.63
CA LEU A 202 4.24 -11.62 12.20
C LEU A 202 5.06 -10.99 13.32
#